data_AF-A0A5J4T1W9-F1
#
_entry.id   AF-A0A5J4T1W9-F1
#
_cell.length_a   1.000
_cell.length_b   1.000
_cell.length_c   1.000
_cell.angle_alpha   90.00
_cell.angle_beta   90.00
_cell.angle_gamma   90.00
#
_symmetry.space_group_name_H-M   'P 1'
#
loop_
_entity.id
_entity.type
_entity.pdbx_description
1 polymer ?
#
loop_
_entity_poly.entity_id
_entity_poly.type
_entity_poly.pdbx_seq_one_letter_code
_entity_poly.pdbx_strand_id
1 'polypeptide(L)'
;MVELAQHIEVLLLENDCVIIPDFGGIMTHYVSAQRMNGEKLFLPPVRSISFNPKLKINDGVLVRSYMKKYDVSFSDAAQMIKRDVEKLVSFLQEKRKFELPNIGEIHCTSQNTYEFTPYNNKTTTPYLYGLDSFEIKEISELNPNQRTGRHSTILVSCFRYAVAITAVLFLSFFLSPSVENTNVEDRNYALLLFPDIFKHSIVIAPVTSTNQKENGYEQELVAMENKQNVKEERVENIEPVTGKKTEVTTPQTEKTIVPVIAKKKAVKSTKYHIIASMTENPRMAQKDMKALKKEGYSNIQTITVNRVVCISIMSFSTYEDAYRKLLLLKLRKNHENAWIMKSS
;
A
#
# COMPACT_ATOMS: atom_id res chain seq x y z
N MET A 1 -30.31 -12.24 3.38
CA MET A 1 -30.52 -11.04 2.52
C MET A 1 -30.05 -9.77 3.20
N VAL A 2 -30.77 -9.22 4.20
CA VAL A 2 -30.29 -8.01 4.93
C VAL A 2 -28.91 -8.23 5.52
N GLU A 3 -28.68 -9.41 6.10
CA GLU A 3 -27.37 -9.77 6.67
C GLU A 3 -26.26 -9.85 5.61
N LEU A 4 -26.51 -10.46 4.44
CA LEU A 4 -25.58 -10.46 3.30
C LEU A 4 -25.21 -9.03 2.88
N ALA A 5 -26.19 -8.13 2.80
CA ALA A 5 -25.96 -6.73 2.45
C ALA A 5 -25.08 -6.02 3.50
N GLN A 6 -25.34 -6.23 4.80
CA GLN A 6 -24.50 -5.72 5.89
C GLN A 6 -23.06 -6.27 5.84
N HIS A 7 -22.87 -7.55 5.55
CA HIS A 7 -21.53 -8.13 5.38
C HIS A 7 -20.77 -7.48 4.22
N ILE A 8 -21.44 -7.23 3.09
CA ILE A 8 -20.87 -6.52 1.94
C ILE A 8 -20.51 -5.08 2.32
N GLU A 9 -21.43 -4.35 2.97
CA GLU A 9 -21.24 -2.96 3.43
C GLU A 9 -19.99 -2.83 4.31
N VAL A 10 -19.88 -3.64 5.38
CA VAL A 10 -18.73 -3.63 6.28
C VAL A 10 -17.43 -4.02 5.57
N LEU A 11 -17.46 -5.04 4.70
CA LEU A 11 -16.26 -5.47 3.97
C LEU A 11 -15.76 -4.40 2.99
N LEU A 12 -16.64 -3.66 2.34
CA LEU A 12 -16.26 -2.59 1.42
C LEU A 12 -15.59 -1.41 2.12
N LEU A 13 -15.78 -1.19 3.42
CA LEU A 13 -15.06 -0.17 4.18
C LEU A 13 -13.53 -0.42 4.21
N GLU A 14 -13.13 -1.69 4.19
CA GLU A 14 -11.73 -2.13 4.31
C GLU A 14 -11.13 -2.69 3.00
N ASN A 15 -11.95 -3.19 2.08
CA ASN A 15 -11.52 -3.94 0.89
C ASN A 15 -11.95 -3.25 -0.41
N ASP A 16 -11.09 -3.24 -1.43
CA ASP A 16 -11.41 -2.64 -2.74
C ASP A 16 -12.28 -3.53 -3.65
N CYS A 17 -12.35 -4.83 -3.37
CA CYS A 17 -13.19 -5.80 -4.07
C CYS A 17 -13.82 -6.75 -3.05
N VAL A 18 -15.10 -7.09 -3.24
CA VAL A 18 -15.82 -8.12 -2.47
C VAL A 18 -16.58 -8.99 -3.46
N ILE A 19 -16.19 -10.27 -3.56
CA ILE A 19 -16.88 -11.22 -4.45
C ILE A 19 -18.03 -11.92 -3.72
N ILE A 20 -19.21 -11.90 -4.35
CA ILE A 20 -20.40 -12.64 -3.93
C ILE A 20 -20.43 -13.93 -4.77
N PRO A 21 -20.16 -15.11 -4.19
CA PRO A 21 -20.08 -16.38 -4.92
C PRO A 21 -21.31 -16.64 -5.79
N ASP A 22 -21.09 -17.21 -6.97
CA ASP A 22 -22.11 -17.50 -8.01
C ASP A 22 -22.93 -16.30 -8.54
N PHE A 23 -22.80 -15.10 -7.96
CA PHE A 23 -23.58 -13.91 -8.31
C PHE A 23 -22.75 -12.87 -9.09
N GLY A 24 -21.67 -12.36 -8.50
CA GLY A 24 -20.85 -11.29 -9.07
C GLY A 24 -19.96 -10.59 -8.03
N GLY A 25 -19.02 -9.77 -8.48
CA GLY A 25 -18.13 -8.99 -7.62
C GLY A 25 -18.49 -7.52 -7.58
N ILE A 26 -18.48 -6.92 -6.39
CA ILE A 26 -18.53 -5.47 -6.22
C ILE A 26 -17.10 -4.96 -6.15
N MET A 27 -16.78 -4.01 -7.02
CA MET A 27 -15.45 -3.44 -7.21
C MET A 27 -15.50 -1.94 -6.96
N THR A 28 -14.54 -1.43 -6.21
CA THR A 28 -14.38 0.01 -5.96
C THR A 28 -13.10 0.54 -6.60
N HIS A 29 -13.14 1.80 -7.03
CA HIS A 29 -12.01 2.47 -7.67
C HIS A 29 -11.82 3.87 -7.08
N TYR A 30 -10.59 4.16 -6.64
CA TYR A 30 -10.22 5.50 -6.18
C TYR A 30 -10.15 6.46 -7.38
N VAL A 31 -10.86 7.58 -7.26
CA VAL A 31 -10.89 8.68 -8.23
C VAL A 31 -10.29 9.90 -7.54
N SER A 32 -9.12 10.32 -8.01
CA SER A 32 -8.42 11.51 -7.50
C SER A 32 -9.30 12.77 -7.56
N ALA A 33 -9.04 13.69 -6.63
CA ALA A 33 -9.61 15.03 -6.61
C ALA A 33 -9.43 15.73 -7.98
N GLN A 34 -10.47 16.43 -8.43
CA GLN A 34 -10.51 17.04 -9.76
C GLN A 34 -11.04 18.47 -9.69
N ARG A 35 -10.39 19.38 -10.43
CA ARG A 35 -10.97 20.68 -10.72
C ARG A 35 -11.95 20.53 -11.89
N MET A 36 -13.17 21.04 -11.74
CA MET A 36 -14.13 21.16 -12.83
C MET A 36 -13.65 22.25 -13.81
N ASN A 37 -13.33 21.89 -15.06
CA ASN A 37 -12.83 22.85 -16.05
C ASN A 37 -13.93 23.83 -16.49
N GLY A 38 -13.69 25.12 -16.31
CA GLY A 38 -14.67 26.20 -16.56
C GLY A 38 -15.43 26.64 -15.30
N GLU A 39 -15.44 25.81 -14.26
CA GLU A 39 -15.93 26.17 -12.93
C GLU A 39 -14.76 26.47 -11.99
N LYS A 40 -15.07 27.12 -10.86
CA LYS A 40 -14.12 27.37 -9.76
C LYS A 40 -14.18 26.26 -8.70
N LEU A 41 -14.96 25.22 -8.97
CA LEU A 41 -15.25 24.10 -8.09
C LEU A 41 -14.14 23.06 -8.14
N PHE A 42 -13.60 22.74 -6.97
CA PHE A 42 -12.75 21.58 -6.75
C PHE A 42 -13.60 20.48 -6.13
N LEU A 43 -13.63 19.32 -6.78
CA LEU A 43 -14.27 18.12 -6.27
C LEU A 43 -13.29 17.35 -5.38
N PRO A 44 -13.74 16.80 -4.23
CA PRO A 44 -12.90 15.97 -3.38
C PRO A 44 -12.52 14.68 -4.12
N PRO A 45 -11.47 13.97 -3.65
CA PRO A 45 -11.27 12.60 -4.08
C PRO A 45 -12.45 11.74 -3.62
N VAL A 46 -12.91 10.84 -4.48
CA VAL A 46 -14.04 9.95 -4.23
C VAL A 46 -13.68 8.51 -4.58
N ARG A 47 -14.45 7.55 -4.09
CA ARG A 47 -14.28 6.13 -4.41
C ARG A 47 -15.53 5.66 -5.13
N SER A 48 -15.45 5.46 -6.44
CA SER A 48 -16.58 5.00 -7.22
C SER A 48 -16.80 3.50 -6.98
N ILE A 49 -18.07 3.07 -6.95
CA ILE A 49 -18.46 1.67 -6.78
C ILE A 49 -19.04 1.16 -8.09
N SER A 50 -18.76 -0.09 -8.43
CA SER A 50 -19.20 -0.78 -9.64
C SER A 50 -19.50 -2.25 -9.35
N PHE A 51 -20.30 -2.90 -10.20
CA PHE A 51 -20.64 -4.32 -10.09
C PHE A 51 -20.24 -5.07 -11.37
N ASN A 52 -19.71 -6.27 -11.21
CA ASN A 52 -19.27 -7.13 -12.29
C ASN A 52 -19.84 -8.56 -12.14
N PRO A 53 -20.91 -8.92 -12.86
CA PRO A 53 -21.56 -10.24 -12.75
C PRO A 53 -20.70 -11.41 -13.28
N LYS A 54 -19.51 -11.15 -13.84
CA LYS A 54 -18.56 -12.18 -14.29
C LYS A 54 -17.59 -12.62 -13.19
N LEU A 55 -17.38 -11.82 -12.15
CA LEU A 55 -16.55 -12.18 -11.00
C LEU A 55 -17.33 -13.09 -10.05
N LYS A 56 -17.25 -14.42 -10.26
CA LYS A 56 -17.95 -15.42 -9.46
C LYS A 56 -17.03 -16.33 -8.63
N ILE A 57 -15.71 -16.16 -8.78
CA ILE A 57 -14.69 -16.96 -8.08
C ILE A 57 -14.65 -16.52 -6.62
N ASN A 58 -14.93 -17.43 -5.70
CA ASN A 58 -14.90 -17.15 -4.26
C ASN A 58 -13.46 -16.85 -3.79
N ASP A 59 -13.23 -15.63 -3.31
CA ASP A 59 -11.95 -15.15 -2.76
C ASP A 59 -11.79 -15.47 -1.26
N GLY A 60 -12.84 -16.00 -0.61
CA GLY A 60 -12.89 -16.29 0.82
C GLY A 60 -13.12 -15.07 1.71
N VAL A 61 -13.14 -13.85 1.17
CA VAL A 61 -13.30 -12.60 1.95
C VAL A 61 -14.69 -12.54 2.59
N LEU A 62 -15.74 -12.79 1.80
CA LEU A 62 -17.11 -12.86 2.30
C LEU A 62 -17.32 -14.06 3.25
N VAL A 63 -16.72 -15.22 2.95
CA VAL A 63 -16.82 -16.43 3.79
C VAL A 63 -16.21 -16.17 5.18
N ARG A 64 -15.02 -15.58 5.24
CA ARG A 64 -14.35 -15.21 6.49
C ARG A 64 -15.17 -14.22 7.34
N SER A 65 -15.91 -13.32 6.69
CA SER A 65 -16.83 -12.39 7.37
C SER A 65 -18.00 -13.11 8.03
N TYR A 66 -18.61 -14.10 7.35
CA TYR A 66 -19.62 -14.98 7.94
C TYR A 66 -19.03 -15.84 9.07
N MET A 67 -17.89 -16.51 8.86
CA MET A 67 -17.22 -17.31 9.90
C MET A 67 -16.99 -16.50 11.18
N LYS A 68 -16.48 -15.25 11.07
CA LYS A 68 -16.21 -14.36 12.21
C LYS A 68 -17.49 -13.91 12.96
N LYS A 69 -18.64 -13.81 12.29
CA LYS A 69 -19.90 -13.34 12.91
C LYS A 69 -20.71 -14.46 13.55
N TYR A 70 -20.71 -15.65 12.95
CA TYR A 70 -21.55 -16.79 13.38
C TYR A 70 -20.78 -17.91 14.08
N ASP A 71 -19.44 -17.83 14.15
CA ASP A 71 -18.53 -18.84 14.72
C ASP A 71 -18.73 -20.25 14.13
N VAL A 72 -18.72 -20.32 12.79
CA VAL A 72 -18.97 -21.55 12.00
C VAL A 72 -17.78 -21.91 11.11
N SER A 73 -17.75 -23.16 10.64
CA SER A 73 -16.71 -23.61 9.71
C SER A 73 -16.81 -22.92 8.34
N PHE A 74 -15.73 -22.98 7.56
CA PHE A 74 -15.71 -22.46 6.19
C PHE A 74 -16.80 -23.10 5.30
N SER A 75 -17.06 -24.41 5.50
CA SER A 75 -18.08 -25.15 4.75
C SER A 75 -19.49 -24.65 5.07
N ASP A 76 -19.78 -24.43 6.35
CA ASP A 76 -21.08 -23.96 6.83
C ASP A 76 -21.32 -22.51 6.41
N ALA A 77 -20.31 -21.63 6.57
CA ALA A 77 -20.36 -20.25 6.10
C ALA A 77 -20.60 -20.17 4.58
N ALA A 78 -19.91 -20.99 3.79
CA ALA A 78 -20.13 -21.06 2.34
C ALA A 78 -21.57 -21.54 2.00
N GLN A 79 -22.11 -22.51 2.76
CA GLN A 79 -23.48 -22.96 2.59
C GLN A 79 -24.52 -21.91 3.02
N MET A 80 -24.24 -21.13 4.07
CA MET A 80 -25.07 -19.98 4.48
C MET A 80 -25.10 -18.90 3.40
N ILE A 81 -23.93 -18.50 2.88
CA ILE A 81 -23.81 -17.53 1.79
C ILE A 81 -24.56 -18.01 0.55
N LYS A 82 -24.40 -19.29 0.15
CA LYS A 82 -25.12 -19.86 -1.00
C LYS A 82 -26.64 -19.73 -0.84
N ARG A 83 -27.20 -20.12 0.31
CA ARG A 83 -28.65 -19.96 0.60
C ARG A 83 -29.11 -18.51 0.55
N ASP A 84 -28.26 -17.56 0.91
CA ASP A 84 -28.59 -16.13 0.88
C ASP A 84 -28.48 -15.52 -0.52
N VAL A 85 -27.55 -16.01 -1.35
CA VAL A 85 -27.42 -15.68 -2.77
C VAL A 85 -28.59 -16.26 -3.58
N GLU A 86 -29.01 -17.50 -3.31
CA GLU A 86 -30.18 -18.12 -3.95
C GLU A 86 -31.45 -17.26 -3.71
N LYS A 87 -31.68 -16.83 -2.45
CA LYS A 87 -32.78 -15.90 -2.10
C LYS A 87 -32.67 -14.54 -2.80
N LEU A 88 -31.46 -13.97 -2.87
CA LEU A 88 -31.18 -12.72 -3.57
C LEU A 88 -31.53 -12.81 -5.06
N VAL A 89 -31.14 -13.89 -5.73
CA VAL A 89 -31.46 -14.11 -7.16
C VAL A 89 -32.97 -14.26 -7.37
N SER A 90 -33.67 -15.05 -6.55
CA SER A 90 -35.14 -15.17 -6.64
C SER A 90 -35.85 -13.82 -6.42
N PHE A 91 -35.40 -13.03 -5.43
CA PHE A 91 -35.95 -11.70 -5.15
C PHE A 91 -35.70 -10.71 -6.29
N LEU A 92 -34.53 -10.76 -6.93
CA LEU A 92 -34.22 -9.97 -8.13
C LEU A 92 -35.04 -10.36 -9.35
N GLN A 93 -35.41 -11.65 -9.49
CA GLN A 93 -36.27 -12.12 -10.57
C GLN A 93 -37.74 -11.68 -10.37
N GLU A 94 -38.24 -11.75 -9.14
CA GLU A 94 -39.60 -11.33 -8.76
C GLU A 94 -39.75 -9.80 -8.80
N LYS A 95 -38.95 -9.08 -7.99
CA LYS A 95 -39.14 -7.63 -7.73
C LYS A 95 -38.32 -6.72 -8.62
N ARG A 96 -37.47 -7.27 -9.48
CA ARG A 96 -36.61 -6.56 -10.46
C ARG A 96 -35.57 -5.59 -9.89
N LYS A 97 -35.63 -5.25 -8.60
CA LYS A 97 -34.69 -4.38 -7.87
C LYS A 97 -34.27 -5.06 -6.56
N PHE A 98 -33.00 -4.92 -6.20
CA PHE A 98 -32.46 -5.19 -4.87
C PHE A 98 -31.59 -4.01 -4.42
N GLU A 99 -31.69 -3.64 -3.15
CA GLU A 99 -30.99 -2.50 -2.57
C GLU A 99 -29.87 -2.96 -1.63
N LEU A 100 -28.68 -2.40 -1.82
CA LEU A 100 -27.53 -2.55 -0.94
C LEU A 100 -27.37 -1.23 -0.15
N PRO A 101 -27.70 -1.20 1.15
CA PRO A 101 -27.54 0.00 1.97
C PRO A 101 -26.13 0.58 1.85
N ASN A 102 -26.04 1.91 1.77
CA ASN A 102 -24.78 2.64 1.63
C ASN A 102 -23.89 2.20 0.43
N ILE A 103 -24.43 1.51 -0.58
CA ILE A 103 -23.67 1.02 -1.73
C ILE A 103 -24.35 1.38 -3.05
N GLY A 104 -25.64 1.07 -3.19
CA GLY A 104 -26.39 1.27 -4.43
C GLY A 104 -27.47 0.24 -4.68
N GLU A 105 -27.98 0.20 -5.90
CA GLU A 105 -29.09 -0.67 -6.31
C GLU A 105 -28.67 -1.60 -7.45
N ILE A 106 -29.06 -2.87 -7.36
CA ILE A 106 -28.93 -3.84 -8.45
C ILE A 106 -30.32 -4.02 -9.08
N HIS A 107 -30.38 -3.85 -10.41
CA HIS A 107 -31.59 -3.98 -11.21
C HIS A 107 -31.46 -5.17 -12.16
N CYS A 108 -32.54 -5.92 -12.36
CA CYS A 108 -32.59 -7.12 -13.20
C CYS A 108 -33.39 -6.83 -14.49
N THR A 109 -32.70 -6.49 -15.57
CA THR A 109 -33.28 -6.16 -16.88
C THR A 109 -34.16 -7.30 -17.41
N SER A 110 -35.10 -7.00 -18.30
CA SER A 110 -35.95 -8.01 -18.97
C SER A 110 -35.15 -9.14 -19.65
N GLN A 111 -33.92 -8.85 -20.10
CA GLN A 111 -32.96 -9.81 -20.68
C GLN A 111 -32.21 -10.67 -19.64
N ASN A 112 -32.62 -10.66 -18.36
CA ASN A 112 -31.96 -11.35 -17.24
C ASN A 112 -30.46 -10.97 -17.08
N THR A 113 -30.16 -9.70 -17.36
CA THR A 113 -28.87 -9.05 -17.09
C THR A 113 -28.98 -8.23 -15.81
N TYR A 114 -27.87 -8.12 -15.05
CA TYR A 114 -27.80 -7.29 -13.87
C TYR A 114 -27.12 -5.96 -14.19
N GLU A 115 -27.80 -4.86 -13.89
CA GLU A 115 -27.33 -3.48 -13.96
C GLU A 115 -27.17 -2.94 -12.52
N PHE A 116 -26.25 -2.00 -12.30
CA PHE A 116 -25.96 -1.47 -10.96
C PHE A 116 -25.84 0.05 -10.97
N THR A 117 -26.56 0.69 -10.05
CA THR A 117 -26.55 2.14 -9.83
C THR A 117 -25.94 2.43 -8.46
N PRO A 118 -24.70 2.94 -8.37
CA PRO A 118 -24.09 3.27 -7.08
C PRO A 118 -24.80 4.44 -6.39
N TYR A 119 -24.84 4.41 -5.06
CA TYR A 119 -25.21 5.58 -4.27
C TYR A 119 -24.00 6.51 -4.09
N ASN A 120 -24.27 7.82 -4.09
CA ASN A 120 -23.25 8.86 -3.91
C ASN A 120 -23.11 9.24 -2.42
N ASN A 121 -22.85 8.24 -1.57
CA ASN A 121 -22.74 8.41 -0.12
C ASN A 121 -21.26 8.35 0.32
N LYS A 122 -20.81 9.36 1.08
CA LYS A 122 -19.39 9.47 1.50
C LYS A 122 -19.00 8.42 2.56
N THR A 123 -19.97 7.76 3.20
CA THR A 123 -19.78 6.86 4.36
C THR A 123 -18.95 5.63 4.04
N THR A 124 -19.05 5.10 2.82
CA THR A 124 -18.45 3.80 2.40
C THR A 124 -16.93 3.87 2.18
N THR A 125 -16.31 5.02 2.48
CA THR A 125 -14.85 5.19 2.44
C THR A 125 -14.38 6.03 3.63
N PRO A 126 -14.06 5.40 4.79
CA PRO A 126 -13.74 6.12 6.01
C PRO A 126 -12.61 7.15 5.88
N TYR A 127 -11.60 6.88 5.03
CA TYR A 127 -10.47 7.79 4.79
C TYR A 127 -10.79 8.98 3.86
N LEU A 128 -11.99 9.03 3.26
CA LEU A 128 -12.48 10.18 2.48
C LEU A 128 -13.64 10.90 3.18
N TYR A 129 -14.01 10.47 4.40
CA TYR A 129 -15.04 11.11 5.19
C TYR A 129 -14.67 12.56 5.54
N GLY A 130 -15.66 13.46 5.53
CA GLY A 130 -15.47 14.89 5.80
C GLY A 130 -14.83 15.68 4.64
N LEU A 131 -14.36 15.05 3.57
CA LEU A 131 -13.93 15.75 2.37
C LEU A 131 -15.15 16.26 1.59
N ASP A 132 -15.14 17.53 1.19
CA ASP A 132 -16.21 18.14 0.42
C ASP A 132 -15.68 18.98 -0.75
N SER A 133 -16.59 19.36 -1.66
CA SER A 133 -16.26 20.29 -2.73
C SER A 133 -16.19 21.72 -2.21
N PHE A 134 -15.30 22.51 -2.81
CA PHE A 134 -15.12 23.92 -2.44
C PHE A 134 -14.83 24.77 -3.67
N GLU A 135 -15.21 26.05 -3.61
CA GLU A 135 -14.85 27.03 -4.63
C GLU A 135 -13.54 27.72 -4.26
N ILE A 136 -12.64 27.91 -5.24
CA ILE A 136 -11.45 28.75 -5.08
C ILE A 136 -11.30 29.72 -6.26
N LYS A 137 -11.06 31.00 -5.95
CA LYS A 137 -10.87 32.05 -6.96
C LYS A 137 -9.50 31.94 -7.61
N GLU A 138 -9.42 32.26 -8.90
CA GLU A 138 -8.13 32.24 -9.59
C GLU A 138 -7.25 33.40 -9.17
N ILE A 139 -5.93 33.21 -9.19
CA ILE A 139 -4.94 34.24 -8.85
C ILE A 139 -5.12 35.49 -9.75
N SER A 140 -5.54 35.29 -11.00
CA SER A 140 -5.91 36.32 -11.97
C SER A 140 -7.02 37.27 -11.50
N GLU A 141 -7.90 36.81 -10.60
CA GLU A 141 -9.01 37.60 -10.04
C GLU A 141 -8.67 38.25 -8.69
N LEU A 142 -7.54 37.87 -8.08
CA LEU A 142 -7.09 38.40 -6.79
C LEU A 142 -6.39 39.73 -7.00
N ASN A 143 -7.17 40.82 -7.00
CA ASN A 143 -6.66 42.19 -7.02
C ASN A 143 -5.57 42.40 -5.96
N PRO A 144 -4.28 42.58 -6.33
CA PRO A 144 -3.18 42.65 -5.36
C PRO A 144 -3.28 43.90 -4.46
N ASN A 145 -4.01 44.92 -4.93
CA ASN A 145 -4.29 46.16 -4.21
C ASN A 145 -5.32 46.01 -3.08
N GLN A 146 -6.00 44.85 -2.95
CA GLN A 146 -6.90 44.54 -1.84
C GLN A 146 -6.21 43.83 -0.66
N ARG A 147 -4.90 44.05 -0.48
CA ARG A 147 -4.21 43.88 0.82
C ARG A 147 -4.74 44.90 1.83
N THR A 148 -5.96 44.68 2.34
CA THR A 148 -6.52 45.49 3.41
C THR A 148 -5.59 45.50 4.63
N GLY A 149 -5.37 46.69 5.19
CA GLY A 149 -4.34 46.93 6.21
C GLY A 149 -4.66 46.27 7.55
N ARG A 150 -4.44 44.96 7.66
CA ARG A 150 -4.34 44.22 8.93
C ARG A 150 -2.91 43.80 9.21
N HIS A 151 -1.99 44.78 9.11
CA HIS A 151 -0.84 44.80 10.01
C HIS A 151 -1.41 45.01 11.42
N SER A 152 -1.70 43.91 12.10
CA SER A 152 -2.43 43.93 13.36
C SER A 152 -1.60 44.62 14.44
N THR A 153 -2.17 45.61 15.11
CA THR A 153 -1.52 46.45 16.15
C THR A 153 -1.38 45.73 17.50
N ILE A 154 -1.04 44.44 17.45
CA ILE A 154 -0.99 43.51 18.61
C ILE A 154 0.37 43.61 19.36
N LEU A 155 1.18 44.66 19.10
CA LEU A 155 2.44 44.93 19.80
C LEU A 155 2.38 46.08 20.83
N VAL A 156 1.24 46.75 21.01
CA VAL A 156 1.12 47.90 21.95
C VAL A 156 0.61 47.51 23.36
N SER A 157 0.30 46.22 23.58
CA SER A 157 -0.16 45.72 24.89
C SER A 157 1.01 45.33 25.81
N CYS A 158 1.94 44.51 25.32
CA CYS A 158 2.99 43.88 26.13
C CYS A 158 3.97 44.88 26.77
N PHE A 159 4.32 45.97 26.08
CA PHE A 159 5.21 46.99 26.63
C PHE A 159 4.68 47.70 27.88
N ARG A 160 3.36 47.69 28.13
CA ARG A 160 2.76 48.35 29.31
C ARG A 160 3.22 47.73 30.64
N TYR A 161 3.64 46.46 30.63
CA TYR A 161 4.13 45.76 31.81
C TYR A 161 5.66 45.71 31.92
N ALA A 162 6.40 46.18 30.90
CA ALA A 162 7.86 46.11 30.89
C ALA A 162 8.50 46.85 32.08
N VAL A 163 7.97 48.04 32.42
CA VAL A 163 8.45 48.85 33.56
C VAL A 163 8.15 48.19 34.92
N ALA A 164 7.04 47.44 35.02
CA ALA A 164 6.74 46.68 36.23
C ALA A 164 7.69 45.48 36.39
N ILE A 165 7.99 44.78 35.30
CA ILE A 165 8.93 43.64 35.29
C ILE A 165 10.34 44.10 35.67
N THR A 166 10.84 45.22 35.12
CA THR A 166 12.16 45.74 35.49
C THR A 166 12.21 46.22 36.95
N ALA A 167 11.14 46.86 37.45
CA ALA A 167 11.06 47.27 38.86
C ALA A 167 11.06 46.05 39.82
N VAL A 168 10.31 44.99 39.51
CA VAL A 168 10.30 43.76 40.31
C VAL A 168 11.66 43.05 40.29
N LEU A 169 12.30 42.93 39.12
CA LEU A 169 13.64 42.36 39.02
C LEU A 169 14.67 43.16 39.83
N PHE A 170 14.67 44.49 39.68
CA PHE A 170 15.60 45.37 40.41
C PHE A 170 15.37 45.30 41.93
N LEU A 171 14.12 45.29 42.38
CA LEU A 171 13.78 45.12 43.79
C LEU A 171 14.19 43.74 44.31
N SER A 172 13.99 42.65 43.54
CA SER A 172 14.41 41.30 43.94
C SER A 172 15.92 41.17 44.10
N PHE A 173 16.70 41.92 43.31
CA PHE A 173 18.16 41.96 43.42
C PHE A 173 18.62 42.73 44.67
N PHE A 174 17.87 43.75 45.10
CA PHE A 174 18.14 44.51 46.33
C PHE A 174 17.58 43.88 47.62
N LEU A 175 16.59 42.99 47.53
CA LEU A 175 16.01 42.25 48.66
C LEU A 175 16.53 40.82 48.83
N SER A 176 17.41 40.35 47.94
CA SER A 176 18.05 39.05 48.10
C SER A 176 19.02 39.08 49.29
N PRO A 177 18.87 38.21 50.31
CA PRO A 177 19.88 38.08 51.36
C PRO A 177 21.21 37.62 50.75
N SER A 178 22.33 37.97 51.39
CA SER A 178 23.66 37.60 50.89
C SER A 178 23.77 36.08 50.78
N VAL A 179 24.19 35.58 49.61
CA VAL A 179 24.31 34.15 49.35
C VAL A 179 25.56 33.63 50.04
N GLU A 180 25.40 33.17 51.28
CA GLU A 180 26.39 32.28 51.90
C GLU A 180 26.47 30.98 51.09
N ASN A 181 27.69 30.59 50.73
CA ASN A 181 27.93 29.56 49.73
C ASN A 181 27.35 28.21 50.16
N THR A 182 26.25 27.79 49.54
CA THR A 182 25.73 26.42 49.70
C THR A 182 26.76 25.43 49.20
N ASN A 183 27.22 24.52 50.06
CA ASN A 183 28.11 23.43 49.66
C ASN A 183 27.49 22.64 48.51
N VAL A 184 28.25 22.47 47.42
CA VAL A 184 27.86 21.65 46.29
C VAL A 184 28.02 20.19 46.70
N GLU A 185 26.91 19.53 47.02
CA GLU A 185 26.91 18.08 47.23
C GLU A 185 26.77 17.40 45.86
N ASP A 186 27.85 16.77 45.38
CA ASP A 186 27.92 16.12 44.06
C ASP A 186 26.99 14.90 43.97
N ARG A 187 25.69 15.14 43.72
CA ARG A 187 24.71 14.10 43.38
C ARG A 187 24.41 14.12 41.90
N ASN A 188 24.49 12.94 41.29
CA ASN A 188 24.32 12.80 39.84
C ASN A 188 22.82 12.77 39.46
N TYR A 189 22.23 13.96 39.28
CA TYR A 189 20.80 14.17 38.97
C TYR A 189 20.32 13.51 37.67
N ALA A 190 21.21 12.97 36.83
CA ALA A 190 20.86 12.28 35.59
C ALA A 190 20.12 10.94 35.78
N LEU A 191 20.02 10.41 37.01
CA LEU A 191 19.47 9.07 37.27
C LEU A 191 17.93 8.96 37.21
N LEU A 192 17.20 10.06 36.95
CA LEU A 192 15.72 10.07 36.86
C LEU A 192 15.18 9.65 35.48
N LEU A 193 15.80 8.65 34.85
CA LEU A 193 15.30 8.01 33.62
C LEU A 193 15.20 6.49 33.82
N PHE A 194 13.99 5.97 33.70
CA PHE A 194 13.62 4.59 34.04
C PHE A 194 14.34 3.55 33.14
N PRO A 195 15.11 2.60 33.70
CA PRO A 195 15.86 1.62 32.91
C PRO A 195 15.03 0.43 32.40
N ASP A 196 13.81 0.23 32.90
CA ASP A 196 13.03 -1.00 32.66
C ASP A 196 12.25 -1.05 31.34
N ILE A 197 12.11 0.08 30.63
CA ILE A 197 11.33 0.17 29.37
C ILE A 197 11.94 -0.71 28.25
N PHE A 198 13.25 -0.95 28.27
CA PHE A 198 13.98 -1.65 27.20
C PHE A 198 14.19 -3.17 27.43
N LYS A 199 13.62 -3.76 28.49
CA LYS A 199 13.83 -5.20 28.79
C LYS A 199 12.98 -6.16 27.94
N HIS A 200 12.09 -5.65 27.09
CA HIS A 200 11.18 -6.48 26.27
C HIS A 200 11.19 -6.11 24.77
N SER A 201 12.35 -6.20 24.13
CA SER A 201 12.45 -6.26 22.65
C SER A 201 13.16 -7.54 22.19
N ILE A 202 12.35 -8.50 21.75
CA ILE A 202 12.59 -9.66 20.86
C ILE A 202 14.05 -9.97 20.50
N VAL A 203 14.46 -11.23 20.74
CA VAL A 203 15.78 -11.79 20.41
C VAL A 203 16.13 -11.63 18.93
N ILE A 204 17.15 -10.80 18.67
CA ILE A 204 17.96 -10.84 17.44
C ILE A 204 19.42 -10.80 17.90
N ALA A 205 20.12 -11.93 17.87
CA ALA A 205 21.49 -12.03 18.35
C ALA A 205 22.48 -11.44 17.32
N PRO A 206 23.28 -10.40 17.65
CA PRO A 206 24.34 -9.93 16.79
C PRO A 206 25.56 -10.87 16.88
N VAL A 207 26.03 -11.37 15.73
CA VAL A 207 27.28 -12.12 15.66
C VAL A 207 28.43 -11.16 15.92
N THR A 208 29.09 -11.29 17.08
CA THR A 208 30.20 -10.43 17.49
C THR A 208 31.52 -11.17 17.34
N SER A 209 32.32 -10.78 16.36
CA SER A 209 33.67 -11.33 16.14
C SER A 209 34.69 -10.68 17.09
N THR A 210 34.89 -11.25 18.27
CA THR A 210 35.98 -10.83 19.18
C THR A 210 37.30 -11.52 18.81
N ASN A 211 38.29 -10.73 18.39
CA ASN A 211 39.69 -11.11 18.53
C ASN A 211 40.14 -10.93 19.99
N GLN A 212 41.20 -11.65 20.38
CA GLN A 212 41.51 -11.98 21.78
C GLN A 212 42.45 -10.98 22.49
N LYS A 213 42.73 -11.30 23.77
CA LYS A 213 43.90 -10.99 24.63
C LYS A 213 43.70 -9.90 25.70
N GLU A 214 44.12 -10.09 26.96
CA GLU A 214 44.53 -11.33 27.70
C GLU A 214 44.62 -11.08 29.23
N ASN A 215 44.62 -12.16 30.02
CA ASN A 215 45.01 -12.25 31.45
C ASN A 215 44.12 -11.56 32.51
N GLY A 216 43.82 -12.17 33.67
CA GLY A 216 44.07 -13.55 34.12
C GLY A 216 43.72 -13.79 35.60
N TYR A 217 43.70 -15.08 36.01
CA TYR A 217 43.67 -15.63 37.39
C TYR A 217 42.42 -15.35 38.27
N GLU A 218 41.91 -16.25 39.11
CA GLU A 218 41.94 -17.73 39.16
C GLU A 218 40.82 -18.27 40.08
N GLN A 219 40.33 -19.50 39.81
CA GLN A 219 39.61 -20.43 40.74
C GLN A 219 38.28 -19.93 41.40
N GLU A 220 37.38 -20.77 41.94
CA GLU A 220 37.33 -22.25 42.08
C GLU A 220 35.92 -22.81 41.73
N LEU A 221 35.72 -24.13 41.79
CA LEU A 221 34.49 -24.82 41.37
C LEU A 221 33.53 -25.09 42.53
N VAL A 222 32.22 -25.13 42.23
CA VAL A 222 31.32 -26.15 42.77
C VAL A 222 30.50 -26.73 41.62
N ALA A 223 30.58 -28.04 41.42
CA ALA A 223 29.73 -28.78 40.50
C ALA A 223 28.83 -29.74 41.29
N MET A 224 27.62 -30.02 40.79
CA MET A 224 26.85 -31.18 41.25
C MET A 224 26.07 -31.79 40.08
N GLU A 225 26.33 -33.07 39.80
CA GLU A 225 25.63 -33.84 38.77
C GLU A 225 24.24 -34.30 39.23
N ASN A 226 23.34 -34.51 38.27
CA ASN A 226 22.75 -35.83 37.94
C ASN A 226 22.15 -35.70 36.51
N LYS A 227 22.41 -36.57 35.52
CA LYS A 227 22.20 -38.04 35.40
C LYS A 227 20.71 -38.42 35.47
N GLN A 228 20.13 -39.29 34.63
CA GLN A 228 20.49 -40.01 33.37
C GLN A 228 19.14 -40.53 32.76
N ASN A 229 18.91 -40.98 31.51
CA ASN A 229 19.66 -41.42 30.31
C ASN A 229 19.02 -40.75 29.05
N VAL A 230 19.47 -40.80 27.79
CA VAL A 230 20.12 -41.78 26.87
C VAL A 230 19.19 -42.87 26.27
N LYS A 231 18.84 -42.68 24.98
CA LYS A 231 18.82 -43.62 23.83
C LYS A 231 18.18 -42.88 22.65
N GLU A 232 18.82 -42.56 21.52
CA GLU A 232 19.62 -43.34 20.55
C GLU A 232 18.88 -44.45 19.80
N GLU A 233 18.74 -44.27 18.48
CA GLU A 233 18.75 -45.34 17.47
C GLU A 233 19.33 -44.81 16.13
N ARG A 234 19.80 -45.70 15.24
CA ARG A 234 20.72 -45.42 14.11
C ARG A 234 20.62 -46.52 13.02
N VAL A 235 20.97 -46.35 11.74
CA VAL A 235 21.55 -45.18 11.00
C VAL A 235 20.59 -44.74 9.85
N GLU A 236 20.80 -44.74 8.51
CA GLU A 236 21.97 -44.93 7.61
C GLU A 236 21.80 -44.17 6.27
N ASN A 237 22.91 -43.84 5.61
CA ASN A 237 22.95 -43.15 4.30
C ASN A 237 22.77 -44.11 3.10
N ILE A 238 22.13 -43.62 2.02
CA ILE A 238 22.41 -44.03 0.63
C ILE A 238 22.36 -42.79 -0.29
N GLU A 239 23.38 -42.63 -1.16
CA GLU A 239 23.50 -41.55 -2.16
C GLU A 239 22.99 -41.98 -3.57
N PRO A 240 22.83 -41.07 -4.55
CA PRO A 240 21.85 -41.23 -5.64
C PRO A 240 22.27 -42.11 -6.83
N VAL A 241 21.28 -42.64 -7.55
CA VAL A 241 21.45 -43.40 -8.81
C VAL A 241 20.92 -42.63 -10.02
N THR A 242 21.72 -42.62 -11.09
CA THR A 242 21.46 -41.87 -12.32
C THR A 242 20.54 -42.58 -13.31
N GLY A 243 19.36 -41.98 -13.54
CA GLY A 243 18.73 -41.73 -14.86
C GLY A 243 18.50 -42.84 -15.90
N LYS A 244 17.31 -42.79 -16.53
CA LYS A 244 17.10 -43.12 -17.97
C LYS A 244 15.84 -42.41 -18.51
N LYS A 245 15.79 -42.20 -19.83
CA LYS A 245 14.65 -41.61 -20.56
C LYS A 245 14.21 -42.53 -21.69
N THR A 246 12.89 -42.67 -21.86
CA THR A 246 12.18 -43.17 -23.05
C THR A 246 10.78 -42.51 -22.97
N GLU A 247 10.25 -41.69 -23.88
CA GLU A 247 10.22 -41.66 -25.36
C GLU A 247 9.08 -42.49 -25.99
N VAL A 248 7.89 -41.87 -26.09
CA VAL A 248 6.78 -42.16 -27.04
C VAL A 248 6.07 -40.81 -27.26
N THR A 249 6.32 -40.09 -28.36
CA THR A 249 5.65 -40.15 -29.68
C THR A 249 4.20 -39.63 -29.69
N THR A 250 3.96 -38.55 -30.46
CA THR A 250 2.64 -37.99 -30.76
C THR A 250 2.47 -37.91 -32.29
N PRO A 251 1.38 -38.41 -32.90
CA PRO A 251 1.18 -38.32 -34.35
C PRO A 251 0.87 -36.91 -34.83
N GLN A 252 1.39 -36.55 -36.01
CA GLN A 252 0.91 -35.41 -36.81
C GLN A 252 -0.18 -35.86 -37.79
N THR A 253 -1.04 -34.95 -38.21
CA THR A 253 -1.76 -35.07 -39.49
C THR A 253 -1.98 -33.68 -40.07
N GLU A 254 -1.69 -33.55 -41.36
CA GLU A 254 -1.60 -32.29 -42.11
C GLU A 254 -2.85 -32.08 -42.98
N LYS A 255 -3.35 -30.84 -43.07
CA LYS A 255 -4.24 -30.40 -44.17
C LYS A 255 -3.95 -28.96 -44.58
N THR A 256 -3.47 -28.82 -45.81
CA THR A 256 -3.19 -27.54 -46.49
C THR A 256 -4.45 -27.01 -47.19
N ILE A 257 -4.62 -25.68 -47.22
CA ILE A 257 -5.25 -24.88 -48.30
C ILE A 257 -4.82 -23.41 -48.13
N VAL A 258 -4.82 -22.67 -49.25
CA VAL A 258 -4.06 -21.41 -49.48
C VAL A 258 -4.89 -20.12 -49.21
N PRO A 259 -4.35 -18.87 -49.31
CA PRO A 259 -4.70 -17.79 -48.39
C PRO A 259 -5.85 -16.87 -48.83
N VAL A 260 -6.48 -16.21 -47.85
CA VAL A 260 -7.37 -15.06 -48.07
C VAL A 260 -6.71 -13.77 -47.57
N ILE A 261 -6.56 -12.78 -48.45
CA ILE A 261 -5.97 -11.48 -48.14
C ILE A 261 -7.00 -10.61 -47.40
N ALA A 262 -6.99 -10.67 -46.06
CA ALA A 262 -7.70 -9.74 -45.20
C ALA A 262 -6.79 -8.57 -44.80
N LYS A 263 -7.17 -7.33 -45.14
CA LYS A 263 -6.38 -6.12 -44.90
C LYS A 263 -6.18 -5.84 -43.40
N LYS A 264 -5.03 -6.22 -42.84
CA LYS A 264 -4.61 -5.75 -41.50
C LYS A 264 -4.44 -4.23 -41.53
N LYS A 265 -5.39 -3.50 -40.91
CA LYS A 265 -5.14 -2.11 -40.49
C LYS A 265 -3.87 -2.09 -39.63
N ALA A 266 -3.02 -1.09 -39.83
CA ALA A 266 -1.78 -0.95 -39.06
C ALA A 266 -2.09 -0.67 -37.59
N VAL A 267 -2.07 -1.71 -36.76
CA VAL A 267 -2.12 -1.58 -35.30
C VAL A 267 -0.80 -0.95 -34.86
N LYS A 268 -0.85 0.27 -34.31
CA LYS A 268 0.29 0.87 -33.61
C LYS A 268 0.80 -0.12 -32.57
N SER A 269 2.04 -0.58 -32.68
CA SER A 269 2.64 -1.48 -31.69
C SER A 269 2.93 -0.73 -30.39
N THR A 270 1.96 -0.68 -29.48
CA THR A 270 2.17 -0.08 -28.14
C THR A 270 3.20 -0.91 -27.38
N LYS A 271 4.36 -0.31 -27.09
CA LYS A 271 5.42 -0.96 -26.32
C LYS A 271 5.33 -0.54 -24.86
N TYR A 272 5.71 -1.45 -23.98
CA TYR A 272 5.77 -1.25 -22.54
C TYR A 272 7.23 -1.26 -22.10
N HIS A 273 7.68 -0.17 -21.48
CA HIS A 273 9.06 0.10 -21.13
C HIS A 273 9.21 0.06 -19.60
N ILE A 274 10.17 -0.70 -19.09
CA ILE A 274 10.52 -0.69 -17.66
C ILE A 274 11.52 0.44 -17.44
N ILE A 275 11.10 1.50 -16.75
CA ILE A 275 11.92 2.66 -16.42
C ILE A 275 12.63 2.42 -15.09
N ALA A 276 13.95 2.65 -15.06
CA ALA A 276 14.80 2.46 -13.88
C ALA A 276 15.35 3.77 -13.28
N SER A 277 15.50 4.81 -14.09
CA SER A 277 15.84 6.17 -13.63
C SER A 277 15.12 7.22 -14.50
N MET A 278 14.90 8.40 -13.93
CA MET A 278 14.25 9.55 -14.56
C MET A 278 14.93 10.83 -14.06
N THR A 279 15.38 11.69 -14.98
CA THR A 279 16.09 12.92 -14.62
C THR A 279 15.92 14.02 -15.67
N GLU A 280 15.81 15.27 -15.23
CA GLU A 280 15.75 16.44 -16.12
C GLU A 280 17.12 16.79 -16.73
N ASN A 281 18.22 16.34 -16.11
CA ASN A 281 19.57 16.71 -16.51
C ASN A 281 20.18 15.64 -17.43
N PRO A 282 20.46 15.93 -18.73
CA PRO A 282 21.01 14.95 -19.66
C PRO A 282 22.42 14.44 -19.26
N ARG A 283 23.19 15.21 -18.49
CA ARG A 283 24.48 14.76 -17.95
C ARG A 283 24.30 13.69 -16.87
N MET A 284 23.27 13.80 -16.05
CA MET A 284 22.89 12.76 -15.08
C MET A 284 22.37 11.52 -15.81
N ALA A 285 21.52 11.67 -16.83
CA ALA A 285 21.05 10.55 -17.62
C ALA A 285 22.20 9.74 -18.26
N GLN A 286 23.26 10.42 -18.71
CA GLN A 286 24.46 9.75 -19.24
C GLN A 286 25.30 9.04 -18.16
N LYS A 287 25.28 9.52 -16.90
CA LYS A 287 25.90 8.85 -15.75
C LYS A 287 25.14 7.58 -15.38
N ASP A 288 23.82 7.66 -15.27
CA ASP A 288 22.94 6.56 -14.88
C ASP A 288 22.94 5.45 -15.94
N MET A 289 22.91 5.81 -17.23
CA MET A 289 23.11 4.86 -18.32
C MET A 289 24.47 4.13 -18.23
N LYS A 290 25.54 4.81 -17.79
CA LYS A 290 26.85 4.16 -17.57
C LYS A 290 26.85 3.24 -16.36
N ALA A 291 26.05 3.53 -15.32
CA ALA A 291 25.87 2.64 -14.17
C ALA A 291 25.10 1.36 -14.57
N LEU A 292 23.94 1.51 -15.20
CA LEU A 292 23.10 0.40 -15.66
C LEU A 292 23.83 -0.52 -16.66
N LYS A 293 24.73 0.01 -17.51
CA LYS A 293 25.61 -0.80 -18.36
C LYS A 293 26.65 -1.62 -17.58
N LYS A 294 27.14 -1.12 -16.43
CA LYS A 294 28.02 -1.89 -15.53
C LYS A 294 27.26 -2.98 -14.76
N GLU A 295 25.97 -2.79 -14.50
CA GLU A 295 25.10 -3.82 -13.90
C GLU A 295 24.65 -4.90 -14.91
N GLY A 296 25.04 -4.79 -16.19
CA GLY A 296 24.79 -5.79 -17.22
C GLY A 296 23.60 -5.52 -18.14
N TYR A 297 22.93 -4.37 -18.04
CA TYR A 297 21.82 -4.03 -18.92
C TYR A 297 22.31 -3.52 -20.29
N SER A 298 22.18 -4.36 -21.32
CA SER A 298 22.56 -4.04 -22.70
C SER A 298 21.52 -3.20 -23.44
N ASN A 299 20.24 -3.55 -23.30
CA ASN A 299 19.12 -3.02 -24.10
C ASN A 299 18.53 -1.69 -23.57
N ILE A 300 19.38 -0.80 -23.08
CA ILE A 300 18.94 0.50 -22.51
C ILE A 300 18.46 1.44 -23.62
N GLN A 301 17.29 2.04 -23.42
CA GLN A 301 16.67 3.02 -24.31
C GLN A 301 16.36 4.31 -23.56
N THR A 302 16.67 5.46 -24.17
CA THR A 302 16.39 6.79 -23.61
C THR A 302 15.10 7.35 -24.21
N ILE A 303 14.16 7.75 -23.37
CA ILE A 303 12.85 8.27 -23.79
C ILE A 303 12.62 9.63 -23.11
N THR A 304 12.54 10.70 -23.90
CA THR A 304 12.30 12.05 -23.36
C THR A 304 10.80 12.35 -23.34
N VAL A 305 10.25 12.67 -22.17
CA VAL A 305 8.84 13.01 -21.96
C VAL A 305 8.78 14.33 -21.19
N ASN A 306 8.09 15.33 -21.73
CA ASN A 306 7.89 16.65 -21.09
C ASN A 306 9.18 17.30 -20.53
N ARG A 307 10.27 17.26 -21.32
CA ARG A 307 11.65 17.70 -20.96
C ARG A 307 12.40 16.81 -19.96
N VAL A 308 11.75 15.83 -19.34
CA VAL A 308 12.39 14.85 -18.45
C VAL A 308 12.92 13.66 -19.28
N VAL A 309 14.09 13.13 -18.92
CA VAL A 309 14.74 12.01 -19.59
C VAL A 309 14.53 10.73 -18.78
N CYS A 310 13.70 9.82 -19.30
CA CYS A 310 13.44 8.50 -18.72
C CYS A 310 14.40 7.45 -19.32
N ILE A 311 14.98 6.60 -18.47
CA ILE A 311 15.88 5.53 -18.87
C ILE A 311 15.16 4.19 -18.74
N SER A 312 14.80 3.61 -19.89
CA SER A 312 14.20 2.29 -20.05
C SER A 312 15.28 1.22 -20.06
N ILE A 313 15.23 0.24 -19.17
CA ILE A 313 16.16 -0.92 -19.14
C ILE A 313 15.69 -2.11 -19.98
N MET A 314 14.38 -2.25 -20.19
CA MET A 314 13.77 -3.34 -20.95
C MET A 314 12.47 -2.88 -21.63
N SER A 315 12.14 -3.47 -22.79
CA SER A 315 10.98 -3.07 -23.61
C SER A 315 10.22 -4.31 -24.10
N PHE A 316 8.89 -4.30 -24.01
CA PHE A 316 8.00 -5.44 -24.27
C PHE A 316 6.82 -5.06 -25.18
N SER A 317 6.22 -6.03 -25.87
CA SER A 317 4.96 -5.87 -26.61
C SER A 317 3.72 -5.90 -25.73
N THR A 318 3.80 -6.62 -24.61
CA THR A 318 2.68 -6.98 -23.74
C THR A 318 2.86 -6.38 -22.35
N TYR A 319 1.78 -5.93 -21.73
CA TYR A 319 1.83 -5.42 -20.36
C TYR A 319 2.19 -6.52 -19.35
N GLU A 320 1.63 -7.72 -19.51
CA GLU A 320 1.88 -8.85 -18.60
C GLU A 320 3.37 -9.23 -18.51
N ASP A 321 4.07 -9.26 -19.65
CA ASP A 321 5.47 -9.66 -19.70
C ASP A 321 6.38 -8.61 -19.06
N ALA A 322 6.06 -7.33 -19.26
CA ALA A 322 6.69 -6.23 -18.53
C ALA A 322 6.41 -6.33 -17.02
N TYR A 323 5.19 -6.66 -16.61
CA TYR A 323 4.79 -6.78 -15.20
C TYR A 323 5.47 -7.96 -14.50
N ARG A 324 5.46 -9.15 -15.12
CA ARG A 324 6.21 -10.33 -14.65
C ARG A 324 7.70 -10.02 -14.46
N LYS A 325 8.30 -9.29 -15.41
CA LYS A 325 9.72 -8.90 -15.30
C LYS A 325 9.96 -7.81 -14.25
N LEU A 326 9.03 -6.87 -14.06
CA LEU A 326 9.12 -5.84 -13.02
C LEU A 326 9.13 -6.46 -11.61
N LEU A 327 8.28 -7.47 -11.35
CA LEU A 327 8.28 -8.17 -10.06
C LEU A 327 9.64 -8.84 -9.79
N LEU A 328 10.22 -9.52 -10.79
CA LEU A 328 11.56 -10.13 -10.70
C LEU A 328 12.68 -9.09 -10.49
N LEU A 329 12.48 -7.84 -10.93
CA LEU A 329 13.42 -6.74 -10.69
C LEU A 329 13.26 -6.14 -9.28
N LYS A 330 12.04 -5.97 -8.77
CA LYS A 330 11.80 -5.47 -7.39
C LYS A 330 12.26 -6.44 -6.31
N LEU A 331 12.35 -7.75 -6.59
CA LEU A 331 13.01 -8.73 -5.73
C LEU A 331 14.54 -8.52 -5.60
N ARG A 332 15.15 -7.66 -6.43
CA ARG A 332 16.55 -7.22 -6.30
C ARG A 332 16.58 -5.77 -5.82
N LYS A 333 17.23 -5.52 -4.67
CA LYS A 333 17.26 -4.19 -4.01
C LYS A 333 17.74 -3.03 -4.91
N ASN A 334 18.49 -3.29 -5.97
CA ASN A 334 18.98 -2.27 -6.91
C ASN A 334 17.86 -1.53 -7.67
N HIS A 335 16.65 -2.08 -7.80
CA HIS A 335 15.60 -1.54 -8.68
C HIS A 335 14.21 -1.45 -8.04
N GLU A 336 14.14 -1.23 -6.73
CA GLU A 336 12.90 -1.06 -5.97
C GLU A 336 11.96 -0.01 -6.57
N ASN A 337 12.52 1.11 -7.05
CA ASN A 337 11.78 2.24 -7.64
C ASN A 337 11.44 2.09 -9.14
N ALA A 338 11.69 0.92 -9.76
CA ALA A 338 11.33 0.69 -11.15
C ALA A 338 9.80 0.66 -11.37
N TRP A 339 9.36 1.10 -12.56
CA TRP A 339 7.95 1.16 -12.97
C TRP A 339 7.78 0.96 -14.48
N ILE A 340 6.54 0.75 -14.95
CA ILE A 340 6.22 0.49 -16.36
C ILE A 340 5.56 1.71 -17.01
N MET A 341 6.18 2.21 -18.09
CA MET A 341 5.69 3.29 -18.93
C MET A 341 5.21 2.75 -20.29
N LYS A 342 4.05 3.19 -20.77
CA LYS A 342 3.51 2.81 -22.09
C LYS A 342 3.92 3.84 -23.15
N SER A 343 4.41 3.38 -24.31
CA SER A 343 4.63 4.24 -25.47
C SER A 343 3.31 4.55 -26.19
N SER A 344 3.09 5.82 -26.57
CA SER A 344 1.92 6.31 -27.33
C SER A 344 2.12 6.28 -28.86
#